data_AF-A0A1G3EN78-F1
#
_entry.id   AF-A0A1G3EN78-F1
#
_cell.length_a   1.000
_cell.length_b   1.000
_cell.length_c   1.000
_cell.angle_alpha   90.00
_cell.angle_beta   90.00
_cell.angle_gamma   90.00
#
_symmetry.space_group_name_H-M   'P 1'
#
loop_
_entity.id
_entity.type
_entity.pdbx_description
1 polymer ?
#
loop_
_entity_poly.entity_id
_entity_poly.type
_entity_poly.pdbx_seq_one_letter_code
_entity_poly.pdbx_strand_id
1 'polypeptide(L)'
;MARRNGAGDGRNLDNTVAGAAQLMASGDPAMLLLSGFTPRSISANIQFVAWVPEDVASSPEEAVEISSKAYIEASANAHARNEEERQKLLGNKVRYILGQPYGEGSPVHAYVQLFDLVADHSPNQVDAPAFMKTKRKVYGPIFIGAWGGHAKAEDVQMTLKMSAQLPPWFYIYSPGLAGIAPRSIMNQGKQYLFIEP
;
A
#
# COMPACT_ATOMS: atom_id res chain seq x y z
N MET A 1 -16.89 14.81 48.52
CA MET A 1 -16.65 15.83 47.48
C MET A 1 -15.54 15.27 46.58
N ALA A 2 -15.86 14.65 45.43
CA ALA A 2 -16.23 15.21 44.13
C ALA A 2 -15.01 15.50 43.21
N ARG A 3 -15.11 14.96 41.98
CA ARG A 3 -14.15 14.79 40.86
C ARG A 3 -13.83 16.08 40.07
N ARG A 4 -12.72 16.07 39.32
CA ARG A 4 -12.61 16.14 37.81
C ARG A 4 -11.13 16.34 37.40
N ASN A 5 -10.50 15.41 36.69
CA ASN A 5 -10.48 15.16 35.22
C ASN A 5 -9.82 16.26 34.37
N GLY A 6 -8.77 15.86 33.65
CA GLY A 6 -8.21 16.55 32.49
C GLY A 6 -7.48 15.54 31.60
N ALA A 7 -8.24 14.78 30.80
CA ALA A 7 -7.76 13.94 29.71
C ALA A 7 -7.95 14.68 28.38
N GLY A 8 -7.01 14.49 27.46
CA GLY A 8 -7.02 14.97 26.07
C GLY A 8 -5.57 15.03 25.60
N ASP A 9 -5.11 14.41 24.53
CA ASP A 9 -5.77 14.06 23.27
C ASP A 9 -5.02 12.84 22.67
N GLY A 10 -5.48 11.64 23.01
CA GLY A 10 -5.05 10.41 22.38
C GLY A 10 -6.01 10.11 21.23
N ARG A 11 -5.60 10.46 20.01
CA ARG A 11 -6.43 10.20 18.82
C ARG A 11 -6.73 8.71 18.72
N ASN A 12 -8.02 8.39 18.83
CA ASN A 12 -8.66 7.09 18.60
C ASN A 12 -8.41 6.58 17.17
N LEU A 13 -7.21 6.11 16.85
CA LEU A 13 -6.92 5.32 15.65
C LEU A 13 -7.02 3.81 15.92
N ASP A 14 -6.90 3.40 17.18
CA ASP A 14 -6.92 1.99 17.57
C ASP A 14 -8.33 1.37 17.48
N ASN A 15 -9.38 2.17 17.76
CA ASN A 15 -10.75 1.67 17.79
C ASN A 15 -11.36 1.44 16.39
N THR A 16 -10.90 2.17 15.37
CA THR A 16 -11.37 1.99 13.99
C THR A 16 -10.79 0.73 13.35
N VAL A 17 -9.53 0.39 13.68
CA VAL A 17 -8.86 -0.81 13.18
C VAL A 17 -9.36 -2.06 13.92
N ALA A 18 -9.58 -1.95 15.23
CA ALA A 18 -10.19 -3.02 16.02
C ALA A 18 -11.64 -3.31 15.58
N GLY A 19 -12.43 -2.26 15.32
CA GLY A 19 -13.80 -2.39 14.80
C GLY A 19 -13.85 -3.05 13.43
N ALA A 20 -12.96 -2.67 12.50
CA ALA A 20 -12.85 -3.30 11.19
C ALA A 20 -12.43 -4.78 11.30
N ALA A 21 -11.46 -5.12 12.16
CA ALA A 21 -11.04 -6.50 12.39
C ALA A 21 -12.16 -7.37 12.98
N GLN A 22 -12.97 -6.80 13.87
CA GLN A 22 -14.10 -7.50 14.50
C GLN A 22 -15.30 -7.68 13.55
N LEU A 23 -15.52 -6.72 12.65
CA LEU A 23 -16.48 -6.81 11.53
C LEU A 23 -16.06 -7.85 10.49
N MET A 24 -14.75 -8.03 10.27
CA MET A 24 -14.20 -9.04 9.36
C MET A 24 -14.30 -10.45 9.95
N ALA A 25 -14.15 -10.59 11.27
CA ALA A 25 -14.27 -11.86 11.97
C ALA A 25 -15.73 -12.38 12.05
N SER A 26 -16.74 -11.49 11.95
CA SER A 26 -18.15 -11.89 12.07
C SER A 26 -18.74 -12.51 10.81
N GLY A 27 -18.09 -12.38 9.64
CA GLY A 27 -18.53 -13.00 8.38
C GLY A 27 -19.92 -12.56 7.87
N ASP A 28 -20.56 -11.58 8.53
CA ASP A 28 -21.91 -11.12 8.23
C ASP A 28 -21.87 -9.81 7.43
N PRO A 29 -22.22 -9.83 6.13
CA PRO A 29 -22.22 -8.63 5.28
C PRO A 29 -23.23 -7.55 5.71
N ALA A 30 -24.21 -7.87 6.55
CA ALA A 30 -25.13 -6.87 7.11
C ALA A 30 -24.41 -5.90 8.08
N MET A 31 -23.34 -6.35 8.74
CA MET A 31 -22.59 -5.52 9.69
C MET A 31 -21.73 -4.45 9.02
N LEU A 32 -21.26 -4.68 7.78
CA LEU A 32 -20.59 -3.66 6.96
C LEU A 32 -21.54 -2.51 6.60
N LEU A 33 -22.80 -2.81 6.28
CA LEU A 33 -23.82 -1.80 5.96
C LEU A 33 -24.22 -0.97 7.19
N LEU A 34 -24.28 -1.60 8.37
CA LEU A 34 -24.62 -0.93 9.63
C LEU A 34 -23.44 -0.14 10.23
N SER A 35 -22.21 -0.45 9.84
CA SER A 35 -21.00 0.24 10.34
C SER A 35 -20.78 1.64 9.75
N GLY A 36 -21.51 2.02 8.69
CA GLY A 36 -21.32 3.29 7.99
C GLY A 36 -19.97 3.40 7.25
N PHE A 37 -19.27 2.28 7.07
CA PHE A 37 -18.00 2.23 6.36
C PHE A 37 -18.23 2.52 4.87
N THR A 38 -18.04 3.78 4.48
CA THR A 38 -17.94 4.18 3.08
C THR A 38 -16.45 4.15 2.70
N PRO A 39 -16.00 3.19 1.87
CA PRO A 39 -14.61 3.17 1.44
C PRO A 39 -14.31 4.48 0.69
N ARG A 40 -13.31 5.22 1.18
CA ARG A 40 -12.76 6.39 0.48
C ARG A 40 -12.37 5.96 -0.95
N SER A 41 -12.65 6.79 -1.96
CA SER A 41 -12.28 6.50 -3.36
C SER A 41 -10.84 6.02 -3.44
N ILE A 42 -10.60 4.87 -4.07
CA ILE A 42 -9.30 4.20 -4.19
C ILE A 42 -8.21 5.11 -4.78
N SER A 43 -8.62 5.93 -5.75
CA SER A 43 -7.75 6.93 -6.38
C SER A 43 -7.25 7.99 -5.41
N ALA A 44 -7.76 8.02 -4.17
CA ALA A 44 -7.34 8.88 -3.08
C ALA A 44 -6.30 8.24 -2.14
N ASN A 45 -5.90 6.97 -2.35
CA ASN A 45 -4.90 6.28 -1.56
C ASN A 45 -3.59 6.10 -2.32
N ILE A 46 -2.49 6.01 -1.58
CA ILE A 46 -1.17 5.69 -2.13
C ILE A 46 -1.14 4.19 -2.41
N GLN A 47 -0.64 3.79 -3.57
CA GLN A 47 -0.55 2.38 -3.95
C GLN A 47 0.86 2.05 -4.40
N PHE A 48 1.40 0.96 -3.87
CA PHE A 48 2.72 0.43 -4.19
C PHE A 48 2.52 -0.82 -5.05
N VAL A 49 3.17 -0.87 -6.20
CA VAL A 49 3.05 -1.98 -7.15
C VAL A 49 4.42 -2.39 -7.68
N ALA A 50 4.63 -3.70 -7.78
CA ALA A 50 5.86 -4.29 -8.30
C ALA A 50 5.60 -5.20 -9.51
N TRP A 51 6.56 -5.21 -10.44
CA TRP A 51 6.67 -6.16 -11.54
C TRP A 51 8.06 -6.78 -11.53
N VAL A 52 8.26 -7.80 -10.69
CA VAL A 52 9.60 -8.36 -10.42
C VAL A 52 10.12 -9.10 -11.65
N PRO A 53 11.27 -8.74 -12.23
CA PRO A 53 11.82 -9.44 -13.38
C PRO A 53 12.13 -10.91 -13.12
N GLU A 54 12.00 -11.74 -14.15
CA GLU A 54 12.31 -13.17 -14.07
C GLU A 54 13.79 -13.50 -13.76
N ASP A 55 14.71 -12.55 -13.93
CA ASP A 55 16.11 -12.70 -13.52
C ASP A 55 16.37 -12.30 -12.07
N VAL A 56 15.38 -11.69 -11.41
CA VAL A 56 15.44 -11.32 -9.98
C VAL A 56 14.75 -12.37 -9.11
N ALA A 57 13.67 -12.97 -9.59
CA ALA A 57 12.94 -14.03 -8.89
C ALA A 57 12.76 -15.25 -9.81
N SER A 58 12.98 -16.45 -9.27
CA SER A 58 12.83 -17.73 -9.97
C SER A 58 11.43 -18.32 -9.82
N SER A 59 10.63 -17.82 -8.87
CA SER A 59 9.23 -18.24 -8.67
C SER A 59 8.31 -17.06 -8.27
N PRO A 60 6.99 -17.21 -8.43
CA PRO A 60 6.00 -16.25 -7.92
C PRO A 60 6.14 -15.94 -6.43
N GLU A 61 6.39 -16.96 -5.61
CA GLU A 61 6.53 -16.82 -4.16
C GLU A 61 7.80 -16.04 -3.81
N GLU A 62 8.90 -16.32 -4.50
CA GLU A 62 10.15 -15.57 -4.35
C GLU A 62 9.98 -14.10 -4.77
N ALA A 63 9.18 -13.83 -5.82
CA ALA A 63 8.87 -12.46 -6.23
C ALA A 63 8.08 -11.70 -5.15
N VAL A 64 7.14 -12.36 -4.46
CA VAL A 64 6.42 -11.77 -3.31
C VAL A 64 7.35 -11.49 -2.14
N GLU A 65 8.25 -12.42 -1.81
CA GLU A 65 9.21 -12.25 -0.72
C GLU A 65 10.18 -11.08 -1.00
N ILE A 66 10.77 -11.03 -2.20
CA ILE A 66 11.71 -9.98 -2.61
C ILE A 66 11.03 -8.62 -2.61
N SER A 67 9.82 -8.52 -3.17
CA SER A 67 9.09 -7.26 -3.23
C SER A 67 8.65 -6.78 -1.84
N SER A 68 8.24 -7.70 -0.96
CA SER A 68 7.90 -7.40 0.44
C SER A 68 9.11 -6.88 1.21
N LYS A 69 10.26 -7.54 1.07
CA LYS A 69 11.51 -7.14 1.72
C LYS A 69 11.97 -5.76 1.25
N ALA A 70 11.98 -5.52 -0.07
CA ALA A 70 12.34 -4.23 -0.63
C ALA A 70 11.44 -3.10 -0.11
N TYR A 71 10.14 -3.36 0.00
CA TYR A 71 9.18 -2.40 0.56
C TYR A 71 9.44 -2.13 2.05
N ILE A 72 9.65 -3.15 2.88
CA ILE A 72 9.92 -2.99 4.32
C ILE A 72 11.22 -2.20 4.53
N GLU A 73 12.28 -2.55 3.80
CA GLU A 73 13.56 -1.85 3.88
C GLU A 73 13.45 -0.38 3.46
N ALA A 74 12.77 -0.09 2.35
CA ALA A 74 12.52 1.27 1.89
C ALA A 74 11.69 2.07 2.91
N SER A 75 10.65 1.45 3.49
CA SER A 75 9.82 2.07 4.52
C SER A 75 10.63 2.36 5.78
N ALA A 76 11.45 1.42 6.24
CA ALA A 76 12.30 1.58 7.41
C ALA A 76 13.30 2.73 7.21
N ASN A 77 13.95 2.79 6.05
CA ASN A 77 14.92 3.85 5.73
C ASN A 77 14.26 5.23 5.51
N ALA A 78 13.02 5.26 5.01
CA ALA A 78 12.29 6.50 4.81
C ALA A 78 11.77 7.09 6.13
N HIS A 79 11.12 6.26 6.96
CA HIS A 79 10.33 6.70 8.11
C HIS A 79 11.06 6.65 9.46
N ALA A 80 12.08 5.79 9.63
CA ALA A 80 12.76 5.68 10.91
C ALA A 80 13.52 6.96 11.26
N ARG A 81 13.37 7.41 12.51
CA ARG A 81 14.10 8.56 13.06
C ARG A 81 15.43 8.17 13.70
N ASN A 82 15.56 6.90 14.10
CA ASN A 82 16.74 6.33 14.72
C ASN A 82 16.84 4.83 14.42
N GLU A 83 17.94 4.21 14.84
CA GLU A 83 18.20 2.79 14.53
C GLU A 83 17.23 1.85 15.25
N GLU A 84 16.76 2.18 16.45
CA GLU A 84 15.80 1.34 17.19
C GLU A 84 14.45 1.27 16.46
N GLU A 85 13.93 2.41 15.99
CA GLU A 85 12.71 2.48 15.20
C GLU A 85 12.87 1.78 13.85
N ARG A 86 14.06 1.90 13.23
CA ARG A 86 14.40 1.19 12.00
C ARG A 86 14.31 -0.32 12.19
N GLN A 87 14.92 -0.87 13.24
CA GLN A 87 14.86 -2.30 13.54
C GLN A 87 13.43 -2.77 13.83
N LYS A 88 12.63 -1.95 14.52
CA LYS A 88 11.21 -2.23 14.73
C LYS A 88 10.44 -2.31 13.39
N LEU A 89 10.69 -1.39 12.47
CA LEU A 89 10.06 -1.39 11.15
C LEU A 89 10.52 -2.57 10.29
N LEU A 90 11.79 -2.96 10.36
CA LEU A 90 12.32 -4.15 9.68
C LEU A 90 11.71 -5.46 10.19
N GLY A 91 11.33 -5.51 11.47
CA GLY A 91 10.63 -6.65 12.06
C GLY A 91 9.15 -6.76 11.65
N ASN A 92 8.60 -5.77 10.96
CA ASN A 92 7.21 -5.84 10.48
C ASN A 92 7.11 -6.79 9.29
N LYS A 93 5.99 -7.52 9.23
CA LYS A 93 5.60 -8.24 8.01
C LYS A 93 4.73 -7.31 7.16
N VAL A 94 4.92 -7.36 5.84
CA VAL A 94 3.96 -6.75 4.92
C VAL A 94 2.61 -7.37 5.20
N ARG A 95 1.64 -6.51 5.51
CA ARG A 95 0.26 -6.93 5.61
C ARG A 95 -0.34 -6.81 4.21
N TYR A 96 -0.78 -7.94 3.68
CA TYR A 96 -1.63 -8.07 2.49
C TYR A 96 -0.89 -7.83 1.17
N ILE A 97 -0.75 -8.91 0.39
CA ILE A 97 -0.28 -8.91 -0.99
C ILE A 97 -1.50 -9.14 -1.87
N LEU A 98 -1.80 -8.21 -2.77
CA LEU A 98 -2.98 -8.29 -3.62
C LEU A 98 -2.58 -8.54 -5.08
N GLY A 99 -3.37 -9.35 -5.77
CA GLY A 99 -3.25 -9.55 -7.22
C GLY A 99 -3.92 -8.46 -8.05
N GLN A 100 -4.67 -7.57 -7.40
CA GLN A 100 -5.43 -6.49 -8.05
C GLN A 100 -5.19 -5.16 -7.33
N PRO A 101 -5.29 -4.02 -8.06
CA PRO A 101 -5.31 -2.73 -7.41
C PRO A 101 -6.49 -2.67 -6.44
N TYR A 102 -6.36 -1.88 -5.37
CA TYR A 102 -7.48 -1.67 -4.47
C TYR A 102 -8.74 -1.27 -5.26
N GLY A 103 -9.87 -1.93 -4.97
CA GLY A 103 -11.20 -1.75 -5.56
C GLY A 103 -11.41 -1.49 -7.06
N GLU A 104 -10.90 -2.31 -7.98
CA GLU A 104 -11.59 -2.40 -9.29
C GLU A 104 -13.02 -2.96 -9.11
N GLY A 105 -14.03 -2.08 -9.10
CA GLY A 105 -15.43 -2.37 -9.43
C GLY A 105 -16.28 -3.20 -8.45
N SER A 106 -17.35 -2.63 -7.87
CA SER A 106 -18.42 -3.37 -7.16
C SER A 106 -18.05 -3.98 -5.78
N PRO A 107 -19.00 -4.05 -4.81
CA PRO A 107 -18.87 -4.81 -3.56
C PRO A 107 -18.30 -6.22 -3.73
N VAL A 108 -18.49 -6.84 -4.90
CA VAL A 108 -17.96 -8.17 -5.27
C VAL A 108 -16.43 -8.22 -5.28
N HIS A 109 -15.73 -7.16 -5.68
CA HIS A 109 -14.26 -7.15 -5.70
C HIS A 109 -13.64 -6.84 -4.33
N ALA A 110 -14.41 -6.27 -3.40
CA ALA A 110 -14.01 -6.25 -1.99
C ALA A 110 -13.87 -7.67 -1.43
N TYR A 111 -14.73 -8.62 -1.83
CA TYR A 111 -14.60 -10.03 -1.44
C TYR A 111 -13.40 -10.73 -2.07
N VAL A 112 -13.08 -10.48 -3.34
CA VAL A 112 -11.87 -11.04 -4.00
C VAL A 112 -10.61 -10.52 -3.32
N GLN A 113 -10.56 -9.23 -2.98
CA GLN A 113 -9.46 -8.64 -2.22
C GLN A 113 -9.37 -9.20 -0.80
N LEU A 114 -10.50 -9.60 -0.19
CA LEU A 114 -10.55 -10.31 1.09
C LEU A 114 -10.04 -11.76 0.99
N PHE A 115 -10.26 -12.45 -0.13
CA PHE A 115 -9.69 -13.78 -0.37
C PHE A 115 -8.19 -13.72 -0.68
N ASP A 116 -7.75 -12.78 -1.50
CA ASP A 116 -6.31 -12.50 -1.74
C ASP A 116 -5.59 -12.12 -0.42
N LEU A 117 -6.29 -11.41 0.47
CA LEU A 117 -5.83 -11.05 1.83
C LEU A 117 -5.54 -12.28 2.73
N VAL A 118 -6.19 -13.41 2.47
CA VAL A 118 -6.17 -14.63 3.30
C VAL A 118 -5.34 -15.73 2.64
N ALA A 119 -5.20 -15.71 1.31
CA ALA A 119 -4.57 -16.78 0.55
C ALA A 119 -3.12 -16.52 0.12
N ASP A 120 -2.58 -15.31 0.34
CA ASP A 120 -1.30 -14.82 -0.21
C ASP A 120 -1.23 -14.98 -1.75
N HIS A 121 -1.48 -13.89 -2.48
CA HIS A 121 -1.48 -13.95 -3.94
C HIS A 121 -0.09 -14.25 -4.52
N SER A 122 0.07 -15.42 -5.15
CA SER A 122 1.20 -15.70 -6.04
C SER A 122 0.95 -15.09 -7.42
N PRO A 123 1.77 -14.12 -7.88
CA PRO A 123 1.58 -13.46 -9.17
C PRO A 123 1.86 -14.41 -10.34
N ASN A 124 1.19 -14.18 -11.47
CA ASN A 124 1.52 -14.86 -12.72
C ASN A 124 2.80 -14.28 -13.35
N GLN A 125 3.52 -15.12 -14.09
CA GLN A 125 4.58 -14.65 -14.98
C GLN A 125 3.96 -14.12 -16.28
N VAL A 126 4.17 -12.84 -16.58
CA VAL A 126 3.59 -12.14 -17.72
C VAL A 126 4.65 -11.37 -18.49
N ASP A 127 4.30 -10.88 -19.68
CA ASP A 127 5.16 -9.93 -20.40
C ASP A 127 5.25 -8.61 -19.64
N ALA A 128 6.44 -8.00 -19.63
CA ALA A 128 6.62 -6.71 -18.96
C ALA A 128 5.75 -5.62 -19.60
N PRO A 129 5.07 -4.78 -18.79
CA PRO A 129 4.40 -3.60 -19.29
C PRO A 129 5.33 -2.69 -20.11
N ALA A 130 4.80 -2.12 -21.19
CA ALA A 130 5.59 -1.33 -22.15
C ALA A 130 6.38 -0.16 -21.52
N PHE A 131 5.84 0.45 -20.44
CA PHE A 131 6.50 1.55 -19.75
C PHE A 131 7.80 1.15 -19.03
N MET A 132 8.00 -0.13 -18.73
CA MET A 132 9.23 -0.64 -18.09
C MET A 132 10.42 -0.69 -19.06
N LYS A 133 10.17 -0.50 -20.37
CA LYS A 133 11.21 -0.50 -21.42
C LYS A 133 12.11 -1.75 -21.40
N THR A 134 11.54 -2.89 -21.03
CA THR A 134 12.21 -4.20 -21.04
C THR A 134 11.39 -5.20 -21.83
N LYS A 135 12.06 -6.19 -22.43
CA LYS A 135 11.43 -7.31 -23.15
C LYS A 135 11.35 -8.59 -22.33
N ARG A 136 11.83 -8.54 -21.09
CA ARG A 136 11.85 -9.69 -20.18
C ARG A 136 10.47 -9.97 -19.62
N LYS A 137 10.24 -11.19 -19.17
CA LYS A 137 9.04 -11.49 -18.39
C LYS A 137 9.19 -10.98 -16.96
N VAL A 138 8.05 -10.75 -16.32
CA VAL A 138 7.94 -10.26 -14.95
C VAL A 138 6.88 -11.06 -14.19
N TYR A 139 7.06 -11.17 -12.88
CA TYR A 139 6.04 -11.59 -11.95
C TYR A 139 5.29 -10.34 -11.46
N GLY A 140 4.02 -10.22 -11.82
CA GLY A 140 3.18 -9.13 -11.35
C GLY A 140 1.89 -8.93 -12.15
N PRO A 141 1.11 -7.90 -11.84
CA PRO A 141 1.38 -6.89 -10.80
C PRO A 141 1.28 -7.47 -9.38
N ILE A 142 2.17 -7.03 -8.48
CA ILE A 142 2.12 -7.33 -7.04
C ILE A 142 1.79 -6.03 -6.32
N PHE A 143 0.61 -5.92 -5.71
CA PHE A 143 0.24 -4.74 -4.93
C PHE A 143 0.58 -4.95 -3.45
N ILE A 144 1.29 -3.98 -2.86
CA ILE A 144 1.88 -4.10 -1.53
C ILE A 144 1.37 -2.98 -0.63
N GLY A 145 0.60 -3.30 0.40
CA GLY A 145 0.22 -2.32 1.42
C GLY A 145 -0.65 -1.14 0.93
N ALA A 146 -1.89 -1.06 1.41
CA ALA A 146 -2.65 0.19 1.35
C ALA A 146 -2.19 1.14 2.46
N TRP A 147 -1.70 2.32 2.05
CA TRP A 147 -1.61 3.47 2.94
C TRP A 147 -2.70 4.45 2.58
N GLY A 148 -3.25 5.12 3.60
CA GLY A 148 -4.13 6.27 3.38
C GLY A 148 -3.47 7.30 2.46
N GLY A 149 -4.29 8.19 1.88
CA GLY A 149 -3.78 9.29 1.06
C GLY A 149 -2.89 10.27 1.83
N HIS A 150 -2.24 11.15 1.08
CA HIS A 150 -1.47 12.27 1.61
C HIS A 150 -2.36 13.21 2.44
N ALA A 151 -1.91 13.57 3.64
CA ALA A 151 -2.60 14.55 4.49
C ALA A 151 -1.87 15.91 4.49
N LYS A 152 -0.56 15.91 4.24
CA LYS A 152 0.30 17.11 4.24
C LYS A 152 1.43 17.00 3.21
N ALA A 153 2.09 18.11 2.90
CA ALA A 153 3.14 18.18 1.89
C ALA A 153 4.33 17.24 2.22
N GLU A 154 4.64 17.07 3.50
CA GLU A 154 5.70 16.18 3.97
C GLU A 154 5.43 14.72 3.63
N ASP A 155 4.17 14.30 3.53
CA ASP A 155 3.81 12.93 3.17
C ASP A 155 4.15 12.67 1.70
N VAL A 156 3.90 13.64 0.82
CA VAL A 156 4.29 13.57 -0.61
C VAL A 156 5.80 13.41 -0.74
N GLN A 157 6.56 14.23 0.00
CA GLN A 157 8.02 14.18 0.00
C GLN A 157 8.54 12.86 0.57
N MET A 158 7.90 12.34 1.60
CA MET A 158 8.26 11.05 2.19
C MET A 158 8.04 9.90 1.22
N THR A 159 6.91 9.88 0.50
CA THR A 159 6.65 8.86 -0.54
C THR A 159 7.64 8.97 -1.69
N LEU A 160 8.03 10.19 -2.10
CA LEU A 160 9.08 10.38 -3.11
C LEU A 160 10.46 9.89 -2.61
N LYS A 161 10.80 10.16 -1.35
CA LYS A 161 12.02 9.64 -0.71
C LYS A 161 12.01 8.11 -0.67
N MET A 162 10.88 7.51 -0.33
CA MET A 162 10.72 6.05 -0.34
C MET A 162 10.87 5.48 -1.75
N SER A 163 10.28 6.14 -2.76
CA SER A 163 10.46 5.79 -4.18
C SER A 163 11.93 5.72 -4.58
N ALA A 164 12.79 6.60 -4.04
CA ALA A 164 14.22 6.62 -4.35
C ALA A 164 14.99 5.41 -3.77
N GLN A 165 14.46 4.76 -2.74
CA GLN A 165 15.05 3.57 -2.11
C GLN A 165 14.56 2.27 -2.73
N LEU A 166 13.51 2.33 -3.55
CA LEU A 166 12.90 1.14 -4.15
C LEU A 166 13.60 0.74 -5.46
N PRO A 167 13.62 -0.57 -5.79
CA PRO A 167 14.12 -1.06 -7.07
C PRO A 167 13.39 -0.48 -8.28
N PRO A 168 14.00 -0.47 -9.48
CA PRO A 168 13.41 0.10 -10.70
C PRO A 168 12.10 -0.58 -11.15
N TRP A 169 11.88 -1.82 -10.73
CA TRP A 169 10.65 -2.58 -11.01
C TRP A 169 9.50 -2.27 -10.04
N PHE A 170 9.67 -1.27 -9.18
CA PHE A 170 8.69 -0.84 -8.20
C PHE A 170 8.14 0.55 -8.55
N TYR A 171 6.82 0.71 -8.53
CA TYR A 171 6.14 1.95 -8.87
C TYR A 171 5.17 2.33 -7.75
N ILE A 172 5.01 3.62 -7.52
CA ILE A 172 4.07 4.13 -6.53
C ILE A 172 3.07 5.04 -7.25
N TYR A 173 1.79 4.69 -7.20
CA TYR A 173 0.74 5.65 -7.50
C TYR A 173 0.56 6.60 -6.32
N SER A 174 0.74 7.89 -6.57
CA SER A 174 0.41 8.95 -5.63
C SER A 174 -0.88 9.64 -6.04
N PRO A 175 -1.87 9.74 -5.13
CA PRO A 175 -3.13 10.44 -5.38
C PRO A 175 -2.96 11.97 -5.45
N GLY A 176 -1.76 12.48 -5.22
CA GLY A 176 -1.51 13.91 -5.06
C GLY A 176 -2.10 14.47 -3.76
N LEU A 177 -2.05 15.80 -3.65
CA LEU A 177 -2.63 16.58 -2.58
C LEU A 177 -3.06 17.93 -3.17
N ALA A 178 -4.34 18.26 -3.05
CA ALA A 178 -4.92 19.45 -3.69
C ALA A 178 -4.14 20.73 -3.35
N GLY A 179 -3.78 21.51 -4.38
CA GLY A 179 -2.99 22.74 -4.24
C GLY A 179 -1.51 22.54 -3.91
N ILE A 180 -1.04 21.30 -3.72
CA ILE A 180 0.33 20.98 -3.30
C ILE A 180 1.04 20.10 -4.33
N ALA A 181 0.41 18.98 -4.72
CA ALA A 181 0.99 18.02 -5.65
C ALA A 181 -0.09 17.40 -6.54
N PRO A 182 0.12 17.30 -7.86
CA PRO A 182 -0.79 16.58 -8.73
C PRO A 182 -0.70 15.06 -8.52
N ARG A 183 -1.68 14.33 -9.06
CA ARG A 183 -1.62 12.88 -9.20
C ARG A 183 -0.43 12.48 -10.07
N SER A 184 0.26 11.41 -9.69
CA SER A 184 1.49 11.01 -10.38
C SER A 184 1.86 9.56 -10.12
N ILE A 185 2.70 9.00 -10.98
CA ILE A 185 3.47 7.79 -10.69
C ILE A 185 4.86 8.19 -10.20
N MET A 186 5.35 7.56 -9.14
CA MET A 186 6.71 7.75 -8.65
C MET A 186 7.52 6.46 -8.83
N ASN A 187 8.73 6.59 -9.37
CA ASN A 187 9.67 5.49 -9.54
C ASN A 187 11.11 6.02 -9.45
N GLN A 188 11.93 5.37 -8.63
CA GLN A 188 13.33 5.75 -8.36
C GLN A 188 13.52 7.23 -8.00
N GLY A 189 12.66 7.77 -7.15
CA GLY A 189 12.75 9.16 -6.68
C GLY A 189 12.37 10.20 -7.73
N LYS A 190 11.82 9.76 -8.87
CA LYS A 190 11.30 10.63 -9.92
C LYS A 190 9.78 10.59 -9.91
N GLN A 191 9.17 11.75 -10.12
CA GLN A 191 7.73 11.91 -10.25
C GLN A 191 7.38 12.06 -11.74
N TYR A 192 6.48 11.20 -12.21
CA TYR A 192 5.96 11.18 -13.58
C TYR A 192 4.49 11.61 -13.55
N LEU A 193 4.19 12.70 -14.26
CA LEU A 193 2.84 13.26 -14.32
C LEU A 193 2.06 12.62 -15.46
N PHE A 194 0.75 12.49 -15.25
CA PHE A 194 -0.16 12.11 -16.32
C PHE A 194 -0.33 13.29 -17.27
N ILE A 195 -0.33 13.01 -18.57
CA ILE A 195 -0.70 13.99 -19.59
C ILE A 195 -2.23 13.91 -19.72
N GLU A 196 -2.92 14.98 -19.35
CA GLU A 196 -4.36 15.07 -19.59
C GLU A 196 -4.60 15.31 -21.09
N PRO A 197 -5.52 14.56 -21.73
CA PRO A 197 -5.86 14.73 -23.15
C PRO A 197 -6.58 16.06 -23.43
#